data_AF-A0A4V1XHF8-F1
#
_entry.id   AF-A0A4V1XHF8-F1
#
_cell.length_a   1.000
_cell.length_b   1.000
_cell.length_c   1.000
_cell.angle_alpha   90.00
_cell.angle_beta   90.00
_cell.angle_gamma   90.00
#
_symmetry.space_group_name_H-M   'P 1'
#
loop_
_entity.id
_entity.type
_entity.pdbx_description
1 polymer ?
#
loop_
_entity_poly.entity_id
_entity_poly.type
_entity_poly.pdbx_seq_one_letter_code
_entity_poly.pdbx_strand_id
1 'polypeptide(L)'
;MMGTLPGGLSWLHIAVIIALLFPSLAIYRLFFHPLAKFPGPKLAAITRYVEAYYDVVCGGQYTFKIAEMHKKYGPIVRISPYELHVNDPAFFEKLYNREGHWNKYDWAYDAHGMPLSTISAIDHNVHKHRRAAMNSFFSKANVVNRQGTVQRLVSKLCHRLDGFATNSKRPHIKLGAALGALTRDVATEFLLGKSFGNLDADDFRAELEKLPYLTAVLSEGLRFSPALATRMARVAPDRDLVYGKQRIPAGTPVGMTALLMHTDPEVYPDPMRFDPDRWMDAEARRRMDKAYAPFGRGTRICIGMHLAWVELYMVVAAIVQRFDFEFDADAAKDVTWNAFNASMYPEDIDLPSAATCTTCTFGQDFSNYWTAVLFFRARNGTYHQIAQKGNVYFEESNGGMTVYYTASYNNTTVTAFKPGFRMIVGDPTLRTREDALRYRQLTYTCLQNPLTRTNETLDMPKEPCPAGIMANLRFPTCWDGVNLDSPDHASHVSYPESGTFENGGPCPSTHPVRIPQLFYEVIWDTTPFNDKSEWPEDGSQPFVWSYGDVTGYGNHGDYMFGWKGDALQIAMDTNCNGDRCPELEYQEIRKGNQCTKKPTVEENLSGWLEELPGGAQITDARGK
;
A
#
# COMPACT_ATOMS: atom_id res chain seq x y z
N MET A 1 3.08 25.60 45.80
CA MET A 1 3.81 26.86 45.50
C MET A 1 4.27 26.79 44.05
N MET A 2 3.95 27.77 43.20
CA MET A 2 4.57 27.84 41.86
C MET A 2 5.95 28.49 42.02
N GLY A 3 7.01 27.73 41.74
CA GLY A 3 8.38 28.25 41.83
C GLY A 3 8.63 29.37 40.83
N THR A 4 9.08 30.53 41.31
CA THR A 4 9.65 31.59 40.46
C THR A 4 11.00 31.13 39.91
N LEU A 5 11.13 31.08 38.59
CA LEU A 5 12.42 30.86 37.95
C LEU A 5 13.38 32.02 38.29
N PRO A 6 14.70 31.78 38.44
CA PRO A 6 15.65 32.85 38.72
C PRO A 6 15.68 33.86 37.56
N GLY A 7 15.28 35.11 37.81
CA GLY A 7 15.21 36.16 36.78
C GLY A 7 13.91 36.97 36.74
N GLY A 8 12.93 36.71 37.61
CA GLY A 8 11.77 37.60 37.83
C GLY A 8 10.61 37.47 36.83
N LEU A 9 10.78 36.77 35.70
CA LEU A 9 9.63 36.38 34.87
C LEU A 9 8.79 35.33 35.60
N SER A 10 7.54 35.68 35.94
CA SER A 10 6.55 34.69 36.35
C SER A 10 5.95 33.96 35.14
N TRP A 11 5.39 32.78 35.36
CA TRP A 11 4.73 31.98 34.32
C TRP A 11 3.64 32.74 33.55
N LEU A 12 2.98 33.71 34.19
CA LEU A 12 2.00 34.59 33.55
C LEU A 12 2.64 35.48 32.47
N HIS A 13 3.84 36.02 32.72
CA HIS A 13 4.58 36.82 31.72
C HIS A 13 4.99 35.95 30.53
N ILE A 14 5.46 34.73 30.78
CA ILE A 14 5.82 33.77 29.73
C ILE A 14 4.60 33.42 28.87
N ALA A 15 3.45 33.15 29.49
CA ALA A 15 2.20 32.86 28.80
C ALA A 15 1.70 34.05 27.95
N VAL A 16 1.75 35.28 28.47
CA VAL A 16 1.38 36.50 27.72
C VAL A 16 2.33 36.77 26.57
N ILE A 17 3.64 36.61 26.77
CA ILE A 17 4.65 36.75 25.71
C ILE A 17 4.40 35.73 24.58
N ILE A 18 4.11 34.47 24.91
CA ILE A 18 3.72 33.44 23.95
C ILE A 18 2.43 33.82 23.20
N ALA A 19 1.39 34.22 23.94
CA ALA A 19 0.08 34.58 23.38
C ALA A 19 0.13 35.78 22.42
N LEU A 20 1.11 36.69 22.57
CA LEU A 20 1.34 37.81 21.66
C LEU A 20 2.31 37.49 20.51
N LEU A 21 3.37 36.71 20.77
CA LEU A 21 4.38 36.36 19.76
C LEU A 21 3.82 35.46 18.65
N PHE A 22 3.04 34.42 18.96
CA PHE A 22 2.57 33.49 17.93
C PHE A 22 1.61 34.15 16.92
N PRO A 23 0.58 34.93 17.33
CA PRO A 23 -0.29 35.64 16.39
C PRO A 23 0.42 36.74 15.60
N SER A 24 1.28 37.54 16.24
CA SER A 24 2.03 38.61 15.54
C SER A 24 3.01 38.03 14.51
N LEU A 25 3.70 36.94 14.84
CA LEU A 25 4.57 36.22 13.91
C LEU A 25 3.79 35.57 12.77
N ALA A 26 2.59 35.05 13.02
CA ALA A 26 1.71 34.52 11.98
C ALA A 26 1.23 35.63 11.02
N ILE A 27 0.79 36.78 11.55
CA ILE A 27 0.39 37.95 10.75
C ILE A 27 1.58 38.44 9.90
N TYR A 28 2.76 38.59 10.49
CA TYR A 28 3.98 38.93 9.76
C TYR A 28 4.27 37.94 8.63
N ARG A 29 4.28 36.63 8.94
CA ARG A 29 4.55 35.57 7.96
C ARG A 29 3.52 35.49 6.83
N LEU A 30 2.26 35.82 7.09
CA LEU A 30 1.17 35.77 6.10
C LEU A 30 1.06 37.00 5.20
N PHE A 31 1.36 38.20 5.70
CA PHE A 31 1.04 39.46 5.00
C PHE A 31 2.27 40.34 4.69
N PHE A 32 3.30 40.33 5.54
CA PHE A 32 4.42 41.29 5.48
C PHE A 32 5.78 40.67 5.13
N HIS A 33 5.93 39.35 5.31
CA HIS A 33 7.14 38.62 4.95
C HIS A 33 7.39 38.67 3.43
N PRO A 34 8.65 38.76 2.94
CA PRO A 34 8.95 38.86 1.50
C PRO A 34 8.38 37.73 0.62
N LEU A 35 8.03 36.60 1.23
CA LEU A 35 7.40 35.44 0.56
C LEU A 35 5.86 35.41 0.66
N ALA A 36 5.21 36.40 1.26
CA ALA A 36 3.74 36.47 1.40
C ALA A 36 2.99 36.46 0.04
N LYS A 37 3.67 36.93 -1.01
CA LYS A 37 3.17 36.99 -2.41
C LYS A 37 3.19 35.66 -3.18
N PHE A 38 3.81 34.60 -2.64
CA PHE A 38 3.83 33.29 -3.29
C PHE A 38 2.69 32.41 -2.75
N PRO A 39 2.01 31.62 -3.60
CA PRO A 39 0.87 30.81 -3.20
C PRO A 39 1.32 29.59 -2.39
N GLY A 40 0.41 29.02 -1.59
CA GLY A 40 0.68 27.84 -0.76
C GLY A 40 -0.27 27.73 0.43
N PRO A 41 -0.20 26.64 1.22
CA PRO A 41 -1.04 26.45 2.40
C PRO A 41 -0.73 27.51 3.47
N LYS A 42 -1.77 28.17 4.01
CA LYS A 42 -1.60 29.23 5.01
C LYS A 42 -0.90 28.74 6.28
N LEU A 43 -1.22 27.53 6.75
CA LEU A 43 -0.55 26.92 7.91
C LEU A 43 0.94 26.68 7.66
N ALA A 44 1.30 26.22 6.45
CA ALA A 44 2.68 25.97 6.05
C ALA A 44 3.49 27.28 5.91
N ALA A 45 2.87 28.36 5.44
CA ALA A 45 3.46 29.69 5.48
C ALA A 45 3.65 30.24 6.92
N ILE A 46 2.87 29.77 7.89
CA ILE A 46 2.96 30.17 9.32
C ILE A 46 4.01 29.34 10.08
N THR A 47 4.08 28.02 9.88
CA THR A 47 4.95 27.12 10.69
C THR A 47 5.54 25.95 9.89
N ARG A 48 6.73 25.49 10.30
CA ARG A 48 7.34 24.22 9.85
C ARG A 48 6.67 22.98 10.46
N TYR A 49 5.67 23.11 11.34
CA TYR A 49 4.96 21.92 11.87
C TYR A 49 4.22 21.11 10.79
N VAL A 50 3.91 21.70 9.62
CA VAL A 50 3.38 20.94 8.47
C VAL A 50 4.43 20.00 7.88
N GLU A 51 5.65 20.53 7.66
CA GLU A 51 6.83 19.77 7.25
C GLU A 51 7.16 18.67 8.27
N ALA A 52 7.26 19.02 9.55
CA ALA A 52 7.58 18.06 10.62
C ALA A 52 6.49 16.98 10.80
N TYR A 53 5.20 17.30 10.61
CA TYR A 53 4.13 16.30 10.66
C TYR A 53 4.30 15.27 9.54
N TYR A 54 4.42 15.71 8.29
CA TYR A 54 4.52 14.77 7.17
C TYR A 54 5.87 14.03 7.09
N ASP A 55 6.97 14.64 7.52
CA ASP A 55 8.29 13.98 7.52
C ASP A 55 8.51 13.08 8.75
N VAL A 56 8.01 13.44 9.95
CA VAL A 56 8.27 12.68 11.19
C VAL A 56 7.09 11.80 11.62
N VAL A 57 5.85 12.30 11.55
CA VAL A 57 4.66 11.54 12.01
C VAL A 57 4.12 10.64 10.91
N CYS A 58 4.10 11.09 9.65
CA CYS A 58 3.65 10.29 8.52
C CYS A 58 4.78 9.49 7.82
N GLY A 59 6.02 9.52 8.32
CA GLY A 59 7.13 8.74 7.75
C GLY A 59 7.62 9.23 6.37
N GLY A 60 8.07 10.48 6.27
CA GLY A 60 8.72 11.03 5.06
C GLY A 60 7.79 11.45 3.91
N GLN A 61 6.48 11.50 4.14
CA GLN A 61 5.44 11.70 3.10
C GLN A 61 5.35 13.14 2.57
N TYR A 62 6.16 14.07 3.10
CA TYR A 62 6.06 15.49 2.75
C TYR A 62 6.38 15.77 1.27
N THR A 63 7.21 14.94 0.65
CA THR A 63 7.52 15.01 -0.79
C THR A 63 6.26 14.84 -1.65
N PHE A 64 5.38 13.89 -1.30
CA PHE A 64 4.11 13.69 -2.01
C PHE A 64 3.11 14.80 -1.66
N LYS A 65 3.13 15.32 -0.43
CA LYS A 65 2.31 16.49 -0.06
C LYS A 65 2.70 17.74 -0.84
N ILE A 66 3.98 17.95 -1.13
CA ILE A 66 4.45 19.04 -2.01
C ILE A 66 3.88 18.88 -3.43
N ALA A 67 3.76 17.65 -3.95
CA ALA A 67 3.12 17.38 -5.24
C ALA A 67 1.61 17.75 -5.25
N GLU A 68 0.86 17.41 -4.19
CA GLU A 68 -0.52 17.90 -4.01
C GLU A 68 -0.59 19.44 -3.97
N MET A 69 0.35 20.08 -3.26
CA MET A 69 0.39 21.54 -3.21
C MET A 69 0.61 22.14 -4.60
N HIS A 70 1.45 21.54 -5.45
CA HIS A 70 1.62 22.00 -6.83
C HIS A 70 0.32 21.86 -7.66
N LYS A 71 -0.41 20.73 -7.53
CA LYS A 71 -1.74 20.57 -8.15
C LYS A 71 -2.74 21.66 -7.74
N LYS A 72 -2.63 22.18 -6.51
CA LYS A 72 -3.57 23.17 -5.93
C LYS A 72 -3.14 24.64 -6.05
N TYR A 73 -1.84 24.92 -6.08
CA TYR A 73 -1.27 26.27 -5.95
C TYR A 73 -0.40 26.71 -7.14
N GLY A 74 -0.16 25.83 -8.11
CA GLY A 74 0.61 26.12 -9.33
C GLY A 74 2.09 25.74 -9.26
N PRO A 75 2.91 26.11 -10.25
CA PRO A 75 4.27 25.57 -10.43
C PRO A 75 5.31 26.09 -9.43
N ILE A 76 5.00 27.13 -8.65
CA ILE A 76 5.86 27.65 -7.57
C ILE A 76 5.02 27.84 -6.30
N VAL A 77 5.47 27.23 -5.20
CA VAL A 77 4.70 27.11 -3.95
C VAL A 77 5.58 27.47 -2.77
N ARG A 78 5.05 28.26 -1.84
CA ARG A 78 5.63 28.45 -0.50
C ARG A 78 5.26 27.27 0.39
N ILE A 79 6.21 26.35 0.55
CA ILE A 79 6.01 25.10 1.29
C ILE A 79 6.30 25.25 2.78
N SER A 80 7.13 26.21 3.20
CA SER A 80 7.36 26.50 4.62
C SER A 80 7.37 28.01 4.87
N PRO A 81 7.60 28.50 6.12
CA PRO A 81 7.69 29.93 6.36
C PRO A 81 8.78 30.62 5.54
N TYR A 82 9.82 29.87 5.16
CA TYR A 82 11.06 30.37 4.57
C TYR A 82 11.38 29.78 3.18
N GLU A 83 10.89 28.59 2.85
CA GLU A 83 11.27 27.84 1.64
C GLU A 83 10.20 27.90 0.55
N LEU A 84 10.65 28.09 -0.70
CA LEU A 84 9.84 27.89 -1.90
C LEU A 84 10.21 26.56 -2.56
N HIS A 85 9.21 25.84 -3.08
CA HIS A 85 9.41 24.71 -3.98
C HIS A 85 8.92 25.08 -5.39
N VAL A 86 9.62 24.60 -6.41
CA VAL A 86 9.26 24.76 -7.82
C VAL A 86 9.10 23.37 -8.44
N ASN A 87 8.04 23.18 -9.23
CA ASN A 87 7.83 21.98 -10.04
C ASN A 87 7.57 22.40 -11.48
N ASP A 88 8.66 22.82 -12.13
CA ASP A 88 8.72 23.31 -13.51
C ASP A 88 10.10 22.93 -14.08
N PRO A 89 10.19 21.95 -15.00
CA PRO A 89 11.46 21.53 -15.60
C PRO A 89 12.25 22.67 -16.27
N ALA A 90 11.60 23.71 -16.79
CA ALA A 90 12.27 24.86 -17.42
C ALA A 90 12.94 25.80 -16.41
N PHE A 91 12.66 25.67 -15.11
CA PHE A 91 13.40 26.37 -14.06
C PHE A 91 14.64 25.59 -13.57
N PHE A 92 14.74 24.29 -13.84
CA PHE A 92 15.77 23.42 -13.26
C PHE A 92 17.19 23.90 -13.57
N GLU A 93 17.48 24.24 -14.83
CA GLU A 93 18.81 24.73 -15.20
C GLU A 93 19.10 26.15 -14.66
N LYS A 94 18.09 26.92 -14.27
CA LYS A 94 18.28 28.22 -13.59
C LYS A 94 18.64 28.07 -12.11
N LEU A 95 18.23 26.98 -11.47
CA LEU A 95 18.49 26.69 -10.04
C LEU A 95 19.71 25.78 -9.82
N TYR A 96 20.05 24.92 -10.77
CA TYR A 96 21.12 23.92 -10.65
C TYR A 96 22.18 24.01 -11.76
N ASN A 97 22.55 25.22 -12.17
CA ASN A 97 23.70 25.47 -13.06
C ASN A 97 25.05 25.47 -12.31
N ARG A 98 26.10 25.87 -13.03
CA ARG A 98 27.48 25.96 -12.54
C ARG A 98 27.94 27.39 -12.22
N GLU A 99 27.09 28.40 -12.43
CA GLU A 99 27.48 29.81 -12.50
C GLU A 99 27.00 30.61 -11.28
N GLY A 100 27.87 31.51 -10.78
CA GLY A 100 27.58 32.34 -9.61
C GLY A 100 27.59 31.58 -8.28
N HIS A 101 27.29 32.32 -7.20
CA HIS A 101 27.27 31.79 -5.84
C HIS A 101 26.05 30.88 -5.63
N TRP A 102 26.26 29.68 -5.11
CA TRP A 102 25.21 28.72 -4.78
C TRP A 102 25.49 28.01 -3.46
N ASN A 103 24.76 28.41 -2.43
CA ASN A 103 24.77 27.78 -1.11
C ASN A 103 23.72 26.68 -1.02
N LYS A 104 23.92 25.77 -0.06
CA LYS A 104 22.86 24.86 0.39
C LYS A 104 21.99 25.56 1.43
N TYR A 105 20.81 25.01 1.67
CA TYR A 105 19.95 25.42 2.78
C TYR A 105 20.47 24.75 4.06
N ASP A 106 20.79 25.54 5.08
CA ASP A 106 21.29 25.10 6.39
C ASP A 106 20.38 24.03 7.03
N TRP A 107 19.10 24.35 7.17
CA TRP A 107 18.05 23.49 7.72
C TRP A 107 18.00 22.08 7.10
N ALA A 108 18.24 21.97 5.79
CA ALA A 108 18.20 20.70 5.06
C ALA A 108 19.53 19.90 5.13
N TYR A 109 20.61 20.49 5.63
CA TYR A 109 21.93 19.84 5.69
C TYR A 109 22.52 19.69 7.09
N ASP A 110 22.11 20.51 8.06
CA ASP A 110 22.49 20.38 9.48
C ASP A 110 21.98 19.07 10.10
N ALA A 111 20.81 18.58 9.66
CA ALA A 111 20.23 17.30 10.06
C ALA A 111 21.15 16.08 9.85
N HIS A 112 22.17 16.17 8.98
CA HIS A 112 23.16 15.10 8.80
C HIS A 112 24.23 15.04 9.92
N GLY A 113 24.29 16.02 10.83
CA GLY A 113 25.26 16.05 11.93
C GLY A 113 26.75 16.20 11.54
N MET A 114 27.06 16.44 10.25
CA MET A 114 28.42 16.39 9.69
C MET A 114 28.92 17.73 9.08
N PRO A 115 28.93 18.87 9.81
CA PRO A 115 29.22 20.19 9.24
C PRO A 115 30.63 20.35 8.63
N LEU A 116 31.60 19.55 9.08
CA LEU A 116 32.97 19.53 8.55
C LEU A 116 33.12 18.72 7.25
N SER A 117 32.12 17.93 6.86
CA SER A 117 32.14 17.14 5.63
C SER A 117 32.04 18.02 4.37
N THR A 118 32.40 17.47 3.21
CA THR A 118 32.11 18.13 1.92
C THR A 118 30.62 18.04 1.56
N ILE A 119 29.92 16.99 2.00
CA ILE A 119 28.50 16.82 1.66
C ILE A 119 27.60 17.82 2.39
N SER A 120 27.86 18.15 3.66
CA SER A 120 27.12 19.18 4.40
C SER A 120 27.75 20.58 4.34
N ALA A 121 28.78 20.80 3.52
CA ALA A 121 29.38 22.13 3.35
C ALA A 121 28.37 23.13 2.76
N ILE A 122 27.77 23.98 3.62
CA ILE A 122 26.72 24.94 3.25
C ILE A 122 27.25 25.97 2.26
N ASP A 123 28.33 26.67 2.62
CA ASP A 123 28.97 27.71 1.80
C ASP A 123 29.55 27.15 0.48
N HIS A 124 29.42 27.94 -0.58
CA HIS A 124 29.88 27.61 -1.92
C HIS A 124 31.40 27.47 -2.02
N ASN A 125 32.16 28.38 -1.40
CA ASN A 125 33.61 28.45 -1.52
C ASN A 125 34.30 27.37 -0.67
N VAL A 126 33.82 27.13 0.56
CA VAL A 126 34.23 26.01 1.41
C VAL A 126 33.98 24.68 0.68
N HIS A 127 32.80 24.48 0.09
CA HIS A 127 32.51 23.30 -0.71
C HIS A 127 33.41 23.20 -1.95
N LYS A 128 33.59 24.29 -2.71
CA LYS A 128 34.44 24.33 -3.91
C LYS A 128 35.88 23.94 -3.59
N HIS A 129 36.43 24.44 -2.48
CA HIS A 129 37.78 24.11 -2.02
C HIS A 129 37.89 22.66 -1.55
N ARG A 130 37.00 22.21 -0.63
CA ARG A 130 36.95 20.81 -0.16
C ARG A 130 36.78 19.81 -1.32
N ARG A 131 36.00 20.15 -2.34
CA ARG A 131 35.76 19.32 -3.53
C ARG A 131 36.94 19.30 -4.49
N ALA A 132 37.65 20.42 -4.66
CA ALA A 132 38.82 20.48 -5.55
C ALA A 132 39.88 19.42 -5.18
N ALA A 133 40.13 19.22 -3.88
CA ALA A 133 41.06 18.21 -3.37
C ALA A 133 40.66 16.75 -3.70
N MET A 134 39.36 16.47 -3.93
CA MET A 134 38.84 15.13 -4.21
C MET A 134 38.58 14.86 -5.71
N ASN A 135 38.42 15.90 -6.53
CA ASN A 135 38.03 15.78 -7.95
C ASN A 135 38.98 14.90 -8.78
N SER A 136 40.27 14.82 -8.42
CA SER A 136 41.26 13.97 -9.08
C SER A 136 40.95 12.48 -8.88
N PHE A 137 40.64 12.05 -7.67
CA PHE A 137 40.34 10.65 -7.32
C PHE A 137 39.12 10.13 -8.07
N PHE A 138 38.05 10.92 -8.13
CA PHE A 138 36.80 10.57 -8.83
C PHE A 138 36.78 10.97 -10.32
N SER A 139 37.91 11.39 -10.90
CA SER A 139 37.99 11.70 -12.33
C SER A 139 37.81 10.44 -13.18
N LYS A 140 37.18 10.56 -14.35
CA LYS A 140 36.92 9.40 -15.24
C LYS A 140 38.19 8.57 -15.53
N ALA A 141 39.34 9.23 -15.71
CA ALA A 141 40.61 8.55 -15.91
C ALA A 141 41.04 7.69 -14.70
N ASN A 142 40.96 8.22 -13.48
CA ASN A 142 41.34 7.47 -12.28
C ASN A 142 40.30 6.41 -11.87
N VAL A 143 39.02 6.58 -12.24
CA VAL A 143 38.02 5.52 -12.13
C VAL A 143 38.35 4.37 -13.08
N VAL A 144 38.58 4.64 -14.37
CA VAL A 144 38.94 3.61 -15.36
C VAL A 144 40.27 2.92 -15.03
N ASN A 145 41.28 3.67 -14.57
CA ASN A 145 42.58 3.10 -14.14
C ASN A 145 42.46 2.15 -12.92
N ARG A 146 41.31 2.12 -12.24
CA ARG A 146 41.01 1.21 -11.12
C ARG A 146 39.94 0.16 -11.47
N GLN A 147 39.51 0.06 -12.73
CA GLN A 147 38.51 -0.89 -13.21
C GLN A 147 38.83 -2.35 -12.81
N GLY A 148 40.10 -2.75 -12.83
CA GLY A 148 40.53 -4.09 -12.39
C GLY A 148 40.31 -4.40 -10.89
N THR A 149 40.27 -3.37 -10.03
CA THR A 149 39.84 -3.53 -8.62
C THR A 149 38.35 -3.83 -8.56
N VAL A 150 37.53 -3.05 -9.27
CA VAL A 150 36.08 -3.24 -9.34
C VAL A 150 35.81 -4.66 -9.84
N GLN A 151 36.27 -5.02 -11.04
CA GLN A 151 36.19 -6.34 -11.69
C GLN A 151 36.58 -7.54 -10.81
N ARG A 152 37.56 -7.38 -9.92
CA ARG A 152 38.00 -8.46 -9.01
C ARG A 152 37.03 -8.65 -7.84
N LEU A 153 36.68 -7.57 -7.14
CA LEU A 153 35.70 -7.55 -6.05
C LEU A 153 34.36 -8.15 -6.51
N VAL A 154 34.06 -7.87 -7.76
CA VAL A 154 32.92 -8.24 -8.58
C VAL A 154 32.86 -9.71 -9.01
N SER A 155 33.98 -10.28 -9.45
CA SER A 155 34.00 -11.66 -9.95
C SER A 155 33.85 -12.62 -8.77
N LYS A 156 34.48 -12.24 -7.64
CA LYS A 156 34.24 -12.79 -6.31
C LYS A 156 32.77 -12.64 -5.91
N LEU A 157 32.18 -11.48 -6.20
CA LEU A 157 30.79 -11.18 -5.89
C LEU A 157 29.85 -12.11 -6.71
N CYS A 158 29.92 -12.27 -8.05
CA CYS A 158 29.09 -13.29 -8.72
C CYS A 158 29.36 -14.75 -8.33
N HIS A 159 30.61 -15.16 -8.12
CA HIS A 159 30.93 -16.56 -7.79
C HIS A 159 30.19 -17.07 -6.54
N ARG A 160 29.81 -16.16 -5.64
CA ARG A 160 29.09 -16.47 -4.41
C ARG A 160 27.60 -16.74 -4.64
N LEU A 161 26.99 -16.16 -5.68
CA LEU A 161 25.63 -16.52 -6.13
C LEU A 161 25.52 -17.92 -6.65
N ASP A 162 26.51 -18.34 -7.43
CA ASP A 162 26.52 -19.66 -8.03
C ASP A 162 26.42 -20.71 -6.90
N GLY A 163 26.96 -20.41 -5.71
CA GLY A 163 26.81 -21.17 -4.46
C GLY A 163 25.50 -21.01 -3.66
N PHE A 164 24.64 -20.01 -3.94
CA PHE A 164 23.26 -19.96 -3.42
C PHE A 164 22.27 -20.63 -4.36
N ALA A 165 22.35 -20.34 -5.66
CA ALA A 165 21.47 -20.92 -6.67
C ALA A 165 21.61 -22.45 -6.78
N THR A 166 22.77 -23.01 -6.43
CA THR A 166 23.01 -24.47 -6.35
C THR A 166 22.73 -25.08 -4.97
N ASN A 167 22.34 -24.30 -3.96
CA ASN A 167 22.18 -24.76 -2.58
C ASN A 167 20.74 -24.63 -2.09
N SER A 168 19.99 -25.74 -2.18
CA SER A 168 18.56 -25.86 -1.89
C SER A 168 18.12 -25.45 -0.47
N LYS A 169 19.05 -25.14 0.45
CA LYS A 169 18.73 -24.65 1.80
C LYS A 169 18.55 -23.13 1.90
N ARG A 170 18.90 -22.34 0.86
CA ARG A 170 18.66 -20.89 0.80
C ARG A 170 18.39 -20.39 -0.63
N PRO A 171 17.22 -20.70 -1.22
CA PRO A 171 16.90 -20.30 -2.60
C PRO A 171 16.68 -18.78 -2.78
N HIS A 172 16.37 -18.04 -1.73
CA HIS A 172 16.09 -16.59 -1.80
C HIS A 172 17.20 -15.74 -1.18
N ILE A 173 17.51 -14.61 -1.82
CA ILE A 173 18.57 -13.66 -1.40
C ILE A 173 18.05 -12.22 -1.36
N LYS A 174 18.49 -11.42 -0.38
CA LYS A 174 18.14 -10.00 -0.30
C LYS A 174 19.05 -9.17 -1.20
N LEU A 175 18.66 -8.99 -2.46
CA LEU A 175 19.46 -8.30 -3.48
C LEU A 175 20.03 -6.96 -3.02
N GLY A 176 19.25 -6.11 -2.34
CA GLY A 176 19.72 -4.82 -1.83
C GLY A 176 20.87 -4.92 -0.80
N ALA A 177 20.95 -6.00 -0.02
CA ALA A 177 22.05 -6.24 0.92
C ALA A 177 23.35 -6.55 0.17
N ALA A 178 23.27 -7.45 -0.82
CA ALA A 178 24.36 -7.83 -1.71
C ALA A 178 24.97 -6.65 -2.47
N LEU A 179 24.12 -5.80 -3.04
CA LEU A 179 24.58 -4.60 -3.76
C LEU A 179 25.21 -3.59 -2.79
N GLY A 180 24.61 -3.41 -1.61
CA GLY A 180 25.20 -2.61 -0.53
C GLY A 180 26.55 -3.15 -0.06
N ALA A 181 26.77 -4.47 -0.09
CA ALA A 181 28.06 -5.08 0.25
C ALA A 181 29.13 -4.79 -0.81
N LEU A 182 28.81 -4.83 -2.12
CA LEU A 182 29.76 -4.36 -3.13
C LEU A 182 30.07 -2.88 -2.95
N THR A 183 29.06 -2.01 -2.92
CA THR A 183 29.29 -0.56 -2.89
C THR A 183 30.12 -0.17 -1.66
N ARG A 184 30.02 -0.91 -0.54
CA ARG A 184 30.94 -0.79 0.60
C ARG A 184 32.38 -1.24 0.28
N ASP A 185 32.60 -2.43 -0.27
CA ASP A 185 33.96 -2.93 -0.56
C ASP A 185 34.64 -2.18 -1.73
N VAL A 186 33.91 -1.77 -2.79
CA VAL A 186 34.44 -0.90 -3.85
C VAL A 186 34.75 0.48 -3.29
N ALA A 187 33.85 1.12 -2.54
CA ALA A 187 34.15 2.42 -1.95
C ALA A 187 35.36 2.35 -0.99
N THR A 188 35.48 1.32 -0.16
CA THR A 188 36.61 1.20 0.78
C THR A 188 37.93 0.87 0.08
N GLU A 189 37.96 0.00 -0.93
CA GLU A 189 39.20 -0.27 -1.66
C GLU A 189 39.59 0.90 -2.59
N PHE A 190 38.61 1.54 -3.24
CA PHE A 190 38.83 2.69 -4.11
C PHE A 190 39.32 3.93 -3.32
N LEU A 191 38.74 4.21 -2.15
CA LEU A 191 39.03 5.42 -1.37
C LEU A 191 40.15 5.23 -0.32
N LEU A 192 40.24 4.05 0.30
CA LEU A 192 41.15 3.79 1.43
C LEU A 192 42.26 2.79 1.10
N GLY A 193 42.22 2.14 -0.07
CA GLY A 193 43.17 1.07 -0.43
C GLY A 193 43.06 -0.18 0.45
N LYS A 194 41.91 -0.36 1.13
CA LYS A 194 41.66 -1.47 2.05
C LYS A 194 40.36 -2.17 1.67
N SER A 195 40.46 -3.45 1.32
CA SER A 195 39.33 -4.38 1.37
C SER A 195 38.99 -4.65 2.84
N PHE A 196 37.71 -4.58 3.20
CA PHE A 196 37.23 -4.98 4.52
C PHE A 196 36.62 -6.39 4.53
N GLY A 197 36.58 -7.06 3.37
CA GLY A 197 35.96 -8.38 3.25
C GLY A 197 34.46 -8.35 3.51
N ASN A 198 33.78 -7.22 3.23
CA ASN A 198 32.31 -7.23 3.21
C ASN A 198 31.83 -8.34 2.27
N LEU A 199 32.56 -8.55 1.16
CA LEU A 199 32.41 -9.61 0.15
C LEU A 199 32.77 -11.04 0.60
N ASP A 200 32.89 -11.32 1.90
CA ASP A 200 33.16 -12.68 2.41
C ASP A 200 32.01 -13.27 3.27
N ALA A 201 31.11 -12.43 3.80
CA ALA A 201 29.94 -12.82 4.62
C ALA A 201 28.65 -13.07 3.80
N ASP A 202 28.50 -14.29 3.28
CA ASP A 202 27.39 -14.75 2.43
C ASP A 202 27.20 -14.06 1.04
N ASP A 203 26.58 -12.87 0.92
CA ASP A 203 25.48 -12.56 -0.04
C ASP A 203 25.74 -12.04 -1.50
N PHE A 204 26.88 -12.24 -2.16
CA PHE A 204 27.41 -11.34 -3.23
C PHE A 204 26.95 -11.56 -4.73
N ARG A 205 26.95 -10.56 -5.71
CA ARG A 205 26.59 -10.53 -7.24
C ARG A 205 27.25 -9.48 -8.33
N ALA A 206 28.08 -9.76 -9.41
CA ALA A 206 28.45 -8.87 -10.64
C ALA A 206 29.50 -9.44 -11.73
N GLU A 207 29.99 -8.90 -12.91
CA GLU A 207 29.93 -7.61 -13.73
C GLU A 207 29.78 -7.67 -15.32
N LEU A 208 29.40 -6.56 -16.04
CA LEU A 208 29.73 -6.22 -17.48
C LEU A 208 29.52 -4.74 -17.97
N GLU A 209 30.26 -4.16 -18.96
CA GLU A 209 30.20 -2.69 -19.27
C GLU A 209 30.09 -2.18 -20.77
N LYS A 210 29.48 -2.87 -21.75
CA LYS A 210 29.46 -2.41 -23.17
C LYS A 210 28.14 -2.54 -23.96
N LEU A 211 26.99 -2.28 -23.35
CA LEU A 211 25.67 -2.53 -23.98
C LEU A 211 24.79 -1.26 -24.01
N PRO A 212 24.39 -0.72 -25.19
CA PRO A 212 23.54 0.49 -25.26
C PRO A 212 22.16 0.32 -24.60
N TYR A 213 21.54 -0.86 -24.73
CA TYR A 213 20.25 -1.13 -24.08
C TYR A 213 20.37 -1.26 -22.55
N LEU A 214 21.52 -1.73 -22.04
CA LEU A 214 21.83 -1.68 -20.61
C LEU A 214 21.95 -0.22 -20.12
N THR A 215 22.58 0.68 -20.88
CA THR A 215 22.57 2.12 -20.59
C THR A 215 21.15 2.68 -20.49
N ALA A 216 20.25 2.21 -21.35
CA ALA A 216 18.84 2.60 -21.37
C ALA A 216 18.08 2.09 -20.14
N VAL A 217 18.19 0.79 -19.82
CA VAL A 217 17.60 0.15 -18.63
C VAL A 217 18.08 0.85 -17.34
N LEU A 218 19.36 1.17 -17.24
CA LEU A 218 19.93 1.86 -16.07
C LEU A 218 19.51 3.33 -15.98
N SER A 219 19.36 4.01 -17.12
CA SER A 219 18.81 5.37 -17.13
C SER A 219 17.36 5.39 -16.65
N GLU A 220 16.54 4.41 -17.06
CA GLU A 220 15.16 4.29 -16.60
C GLU A 220 15.06 3.88 -15.13
N GLY A 221 15.90 2.95 -14.67
CA GLY A 221 16.01 2.58 -13.25
C GLY A 221 16.36 3.78 -12.35
N LEU A 222 17.34 4.59 -12.77
CA LEU A 222 17.70 5.83 -12.09
C LEU A 222 16.66 6.96 -12.25
N ARG A 223 15.78 6.89 -13.25
CA ARG A 223 14.63 7.81 -13.36
C ARG A 223 13.62 7.53 -12.24
N PHE A 224 13.20 6.27 -12.06
CA PHE A 224 12.28 5.88 -10.99
C PHE A 224 12.90 5.95 -9.59
N SER A 225 14.16 5.52 -9.45
CA SER A 225 14.87 5.46 -8.17
C SER A 225 16.10 6.38 -8.19
N PRO A 226 15.91 7.72 -8.12
CA PRO A 226 17.01 8.67 -8.02
C PRO A 226 17.66 8.57 -6.63
N ALA A 227 18.98 8.66 -6.57
CA ALA A 227 19.75 8.52 -5.32
C ALA A 227 19.43 9.59 -4.24
N LEU A 228 18.72 10.65 -4.62
CA LEU A 228 18.05 11.59 -3.71
C LEU A 228 16.64 11.87 -4.25
N ALA A 229 15.65 11.17 -3.71
CA ALA A 229 14.23 11.37 -4.05
C ALA A 229 13.60 12.64 -3.44
N THR A 230 14.31 13.33 -2.53
CA THR A 230 13.81 14.49 -1.77
C THR A 230 14.16 15.85 -2.41
N ARG A 231 13.54 16.92 -1.90
CA ARG A 231 13.72 18.29 -2.39
C ARG A 231 15.15 18.83 -2.18
N MET A 232 15.81 19.27 -3.25
CA MET A 232 17.21 19.68 -3.22
C MET A 232 17.39 21.21 -3.09
N ALA A 233 17.02 21.80 -1.95
CA ALA A 233 17.08 23.26 -1.76
C ALA A 233 18.46 23.90 -2.06
N ARG A 234 18.44 25.06 -2.72
CA ARG A 234 19.59 25.93 -3.02
C ARG A 234 19.27 27.37 -2.61
N VAL A 235 20.31 28.09 -2.22
CA VAL A 235 20.25 29.50 -1.84
C VAL A 235 21.21 30.29 -2.72
N ALA A 236 20.72 31.35 -3.37
CA ALA A 236 21.54 32.37 -4.00
C ALA A 236 21.68 33.55 -3.01
N PRO A 237 22.84 33.73 -2.35
CA PRO A 237 22.99 34.75 -1.30
C PRO A 237 23.27 36.15 -1.84
N ASP A 238 23.75 36.25 -3.09
CA ASP A 238 24.28 37.44 -3.74
C ASP A 238 23.32 38.09 -4.74
N ARG A 239 22.23 37.41 -5.11
CA ARG A 239 21.28 37.85 -6.14
C ARG A 239 19.90 37.25 -5.94
N ASP A 240 18.89 38.02 -6.33
CA ASP A 240 17.51 37.52 -6.49
C ASP A 240 17.42 36.53 -7.65
N LEU A 241 16.50 35.57 -7.54
CA LEU A 241 16.14 34.65 -8.63
C LEU A 241 14.86 35.13 -9.32
N VAL A 242 14.70 34.82 -10.60
CA VAL A 242 13.53 35.23 -11.41
C VAL A 242 12.82 34.01 -11.97
N TYR A 243 11.60 33.77 -11.48
CA TYR A 243 10.69 32.73 -11.97
C TYR A 243 9.54 33.38 -12.74
N GLY A 244 9.51 33.22 -14.07
CA GLY A 244 8.56 33.93 -14.93
C GLY A 244 8.64 35.46 -14.73
N LYS A 245 7.55 36.06 -14.22
CA LYS A 245 7.47 37.49 -13.85
C LYS A 245 7.73 37.74 -12.35
N GLN A 246 7.95 36.70 -11.54
CA GLN A 246 8.10 36.80 -10.09
C GLN A 246 9.58 36.87 -9.68
N ARG A 247 9.91 37.93 -8.93
CA ARG A 247 11.22 38.13 -8.29
C ARG A 247 11.25 37.45 -6.92
N ILE A 248 12.15 36.48 -6.74
CA ILE A 248 12.41 35.74 -5.50
C ILE A 248 13.61 36.41 -4.79
N PRO A 249 13.47 36.87 -3.53
CA PRO A 249 14.54 37.56 -2.79
C PRO A 249 15.84 36.77 -2.69
N ALA A 250 16.98 37.47 -2.79
CA ALA A 250 18.28 36.90 -2.40
C ALA A 250 18.22 36.30 -0.98
N GLY A 251 18.96 35.22 -0.76
CA GLY A 251 18.93 34.45 0.50
C GLY A 251 17.75 33.48 0.65
N THR A 252 16.72 33.52 -0.23
CA THR A 252 15.60 32.57 -0.18
C THR A 252 16.06 31.15 -0.55
N PRO A 253 15.79 30.13 0.28
CA PRO A 253 15.87 28.72 -0.12
C PRO A 253 14.80 28.39 -1.17
N VAL A 254 15.25 27.94 -2.35
CA VAL A 254 14.38 27.41 -3.40
C VAL A 254 14.78 25.96 -3.70
N GLY A 255 13.82 25.04 -3.67
CA GLY A 255 14.02 23.62 -3.94
C GLY A 255 13.20 23.12 -5.13
N MET A 256 13.68 22.02 -5.71
CA MET A 256 12.93 21.17 -6.64
C MET A 256 13.20 19.71 -6.24
N THR A 257 12.28 18.81 -6.55
CA THR A 257 12.36 17.39 -6.20
C THR A 257 12.63 16.57 -7.45
N ALA A 258 13.70 15.77 -7.46
CA ALA A 258 14.08 14.98 -8.63
C ALA A 258 12.98 13.99 -9.04
N LEU A 259 12.36 13.30 -8.06
CA LEU A 259 11.27 12.35 -8.31
C LEU A 259 10.10 12.99 -9.08
N LEU A 260 9.60 14.15 -8.63
CA LEU A 260 8.45 14.82 -9.27
C LEU A 260 8.75 15.29 -10.70
N MET A 261 9.99 15.69 -10.98
CA MET A 261 10.43 16.01 -12.35
C MET A 261 10.63 14.75 -13.20
N HIS A 262 11.13 13.67 -12.60
CA HIS A 262 11.36 12.38 -13.25
C HIS A 262 10.05 11.66 -13.61
N THR A 263 8.94 12.00 -12.94
CA THR A 263 7.58 11.50 -13.23
C THR A 263 6.70 12.56 -13.94
N ASP A 264 7.29 13.61 -14.52
CA ASP A 264 6.54 14.64 -15.24
C ASP A 264 6.10 14.14 -16.62
N PRO A 265 4.78 14.05 -16.92
CA PRO A 265 4.27 13.52 -18.19
C PRO A 265 4.64 14.38 -19.41
N GLU A 266 4.88 15.69 -19.24
CA GLU A 266 5.28 16.57 -20.34
C GLU A 266 6.72 16.29 -20.79
N VAL A 267 7.55 15.74 -19.89
CA VAL A 267 8.92 15.33 -20.18
C VAL A 267 8.99 13.87 -20.61
N TYR A 268 8.28 12.99 -19.88
CA TYR A 268 8.32 11.53 -20.01
C TYR A 268 6.91 10.98 -20.29
N PRO A 269 6.56 10.70 -21.57
CA PRO A 269 5.30 10.05 -21.91
C PRO A 269 5.15 8.71 -21.20
N ASP A 270 3.95 8.42 -20.69
CA ASP A 270 3.68 7.34 -19.74
C ASP A 270 4.72 7.29 -18.60
N PRO A 271 4.78 8.32 -17.73
CA PRO A 271 5.88 8.50 -16.78
C PRO A 271 5.97 7.38 -15.75
N MET A 272 4.86 6.69 -15.47
CA MET A 272 4.81 5.55 -14.54
C MET A 272 5.10 4.19 -15.19
N ARG A 273 5.27 4.13 -16.52
CA ARG A 273 5.73 2.93 -17.23
C ARG A 273 7.26 2.85 -17.19
N PHE A 274 7.78 1.71 -16.74
CA PHE A 274 9.19 1.37 -16.93
C PHE A 274 9.42 1.02 -18.40
N ASP A 275 10.11 1.90 -19.10
CA ASP A 275 10.36 1.81 -20.53
C ASP A 275 11.81 2.24 -20.83
N PRO A 276 12.72 1.29 -21.14
CA PRO A 276 14.06 1.62 -21.58
C PRO A 276 14.11 2.28 -22.97
N ASP A 277 13.19 1.97 -23.89
CA ASP A 277 13.32 2.35 -25.30
C ASP A 277 13.26 3.87 -25.52
N ARG A 278 12.59 4.62 -24.62
CA ARG A 278 12.64 6.10 -24.60
C ARG A 278 14.07 6.68 -24.58
N TRP A 279 15.06 5.94 -24.07
CA TRP A 279 16.47 6.35 -23.98
C TRP A 279 17.32 5.96 -25.20
N MET A 280 16.76 5.15 -26.12
CA MET A 280 17.43 4.68 -27.33
C MET A 280 17.37 5.71 -28.46
N ASP A 281 16.31 6.52 -28.53
CA ASP A 281 16.26 7.66 -29.46
C ASP A 281 17.12 8.84 -28.96
N ALA A 282 17.90 9.41 -29.87
CA ALA A 282 18.83 10.49 -29.57
C ALA A 282 18.15 11.85 -29.37
N GLU A 283 16.95 12.09 -29.93
CA GLU A 283 16.25 13.37 -29.77
C GLU A 283 15.41 13.42 -28.49
N ALA A 284 14.62 12.38 -28.23
CA ALA A 284 13.93 12.16 -26.96
C ALA A 284 14.92 12.22 -25.79
N ARG A 285 16.07 11.55 -25.90
CA ARG A 285 17.14 11.63 -24.89
C ARG A 285 17.64 13.05 -24.66
N ARG A 286 17.95 13.81 -25.72
CA ARG A 286 18.37 15.23 -25.61
C ARG A 286 17.28 16.14 -25.02
N ARG A 287 16.00 15.77 -25.12
CA ARG A 287 14.88 16.45 -24.42
C ARG A 287 14.89 16.10 -22.93
N MET A 288 14.92 14.81 -22.59
CA MET A 288 14.88 14.31 -21.22
C MET A 288 16.12 14.71 -20.39
N ASP A 289 17.31 14.71 -21.00
CA ASP A 289 18.62 15.08 -20.39
C ASP A 289 18.64 16.50 -19.79
N LYS A 290 17.62 17.35 -20.02
CA LYS A 290 17.45 18.65 -19.36
C LYS A 290 16.88 18.52 -17.94
N ALA A 291 15.91 17.62 -17.75
CA ALA A 291 15.24 17.37 -16.47
C ALA A 291 15.82 16.15 -15.72
N TYR A 292 16.45 15.23 -16.42
CA TYR A 292 17.09 14.05 -15.84
C TYR A 292 18.28 14.43 -14.95
N ALA A 293 18.19 14.08 -13.66
CA ALA A 293 19.19 14.42 -12.65
C ALA A 293 19.22 13.47 -11.43
N PRO A 294 19.36 12.14 -11.63
CA PRO A 294 19.38 11.15 -10.53
C PRO A 294 20.54 11.34 -9.54
N PHE A 295 21.60 12.02 -9.99
CA PHE A 295 22.78 12.38 -9.19
C PHE A 295 22.81 13.87 -8.82
N GLY A 296 21.71 14.61 -9.03
CA GLY A 296 21.65 16.07 -8.99
C GLY A 296 22.32 16.74 -10.19
N ARG A 297 22.44 18.08 -10.17
CA ARG A 297 23.06 18.90 -11.23
C ARG A 297 23.84 20.07 -10.63
N GLY A 298 24.57 20.79 -11.48
CA GLY A 298 25.31 22.00 -11.11
C GLY A 298 26.61 21.75 -10.33
N THR A 299 27.10 22.76 -9.62
CA THR A 299 28.33 22.65 -8.80
C THR A 299 28.24 21.63 -7.66
N ARG A 300 27.03 21.21 -7.27
CA ARG A 300 26.76 20.33 -6.12
C ARG A 300 26.32 18.90 -6.51
N ILE A 301 26.42 18.52 -7.80
CA ILE A 301 26.18 17.16 -8.32
C ILE A 301 26.97 16.09 -7.56
N CYS A 302 26.53 14.82 -7.51
CA CYS A 302 27.26 13.72 -6.88
C CYS A 302 28.75 13.70 -7.32
N ILE A 303 29.67 13.45 -6.39
CA ILE A 303 31.10 13.35 -6.70
C ILE A 303 31.47 11.96 -7.21
N GLY A 304 30.87 10.90 -6.63
CA GLY A 304 31.05 9.52 -7.05
C GLY A 304 30.32 9.12 -8.32
N MET A 305 29.67 10.04 -9.04
CA MET A 305 28.79 9.74 -10.18
C MET A 305 29.44 8.80 -11.22
N HIS A 306 30.73 8.99 -11.54
CA HIS A 306 31.42 8.12 -12.50
C HIS A 306 31.74 6.73 -11.93
N LEU A 307 32.00 6.61 -10.63
CA LEU A 307 32.18 5.32 -9.97
C LEU A 307 30.84 4.58 -9.85
N ALA A 308 29.78 5.29 -9.45
CA ALA A 308 28.42 4.73 -9.36
C ALA A 308 27.88 4.26 -10.73
N TRP A 309 28.18 4.97 -11.83
CA TRP A 309 27.83 4.47 -13.17
C TRP A 309 28.58 3.18 -13.51
N VAL A 310 29.88 3.10 -13.21
CA VAL A 310 30.66 1.85 -13.38
C VAL A 310 30.02 0.75 -12.52
N GLU A 311 29.89 0.93 -11.21
CA GLU A 311 29.22 -0.04 -10.32
C GLU A 311 27.87 -0.50 -10.90
N LEU A 312 26.98 0.42 -11.29
CA LEU A 312 25.63 0.12 -11.79
C LEU A 312 25.59 -0.62 -13.13
N TYR A 313 26.35 -0.17 -14.14
CA TYR A 313 26.50 -0.91 -15.41
C TYR A 313 26.79 -2.36 -15.13
N MET A 314 27.78 -2.50 -14.28
CA MET A 314 28.65 -3.61 -14.31
C MET A 314 27.97 -4.67 -13.42
N VAL A 315 27.58 -4.35 -12.18
CA VAL A 315 26.65 -5.13 -11.35
C VAL A 315 25.47 -5.71 -12.13
N VAL A 316 24.64 -4.86 -12.75
CA VAL A 316 23.36 -5.29 -13.33
C VAL A 316 23.58 -6.26 -14.49
N ALA A 317 24.56 -6.01 -15.36
CA ALA A 317 24.75 -6.79 -16.56
C ALA A 317 25.18 -8.25 -16.31
N ALA A 318 25.91 -8.52 -15.23
CA ALA A 318 26.29 -9.88 -14.85
C ALA A 318 25.26 -10.61 -14.00
N ILE A 319 24.44 -9.84 -13.30
CA ILE A 319 23.23 -10.32 -12.64
C ILE A 319 22.31 -10.89 -13.72
N VAL A 320 21.99 -10.14 -14.78
CA VAL A 320 21.13 -10.62 -15.88
C VAL A 320 21.79 -11.60 -16.86
N GLN A 321 23.09 -11.89 -16.74
CA GLN A 321 23.79 -12.88 -17.57
C GLN A 321 23.90 -14.28 -16.94
N ARG A 322 23.62 -14.42 -15.64
CA ARG A 322 23.82 -15.67 -14.89
C ARG A 322 22.55 -16.20 -14.22
N PHE A 323 21.50 -15.39 -14.16
CA PHE A 323 20.24 -15.72 -13.49
C PHE A 323 19.09 -15.22 -14.34
N ASP A 324 18.06 -16.04 -14.48
CA ASP A 324 16.75 -15.58 -14.91
C ASP A 324 16.06 -14.86 -13.73
N PHE A 325 15.23 -13.87 -14.04
CA PHE A 325 14.61 -12.99 -13.04
C PHE A 325 13.10 -13.16 -13.03
N GLU A 326 12.65 -14.04 -12.16
CA GLU A 326 11.26 -14.06 -11.72
C GLU A 326 11.08 -12.99 -10.63
N PHE A 327 10.09 -12.12 -10.82
CA PHE A 327 9.63 -11.26 -9.74
C PHE A 327 8.76 -12.11 -8.83
N ASP A 328 9.21 -12.29 -7.60
CA ASP A 328 8.33 -12.64 -6.49
C ASP A 328 7.13 -11.67 -6.51
N ALA A 329 5.91 -12.22 -6.60
CA ALA A 329 4.68 -11.43 -6.65
C ALA A 329 4.53 -10.54 -5.39
N ASP A 330 5.13 -10.94 -4.28
CA ASP A 330 5.18 -10.17 -3.05
C ASP A 330 6.30 -9.12 -3.04
N ALA A 331 7.35 -9.24 -3.87
CA ALA A 331 8.38 -8.19 -3.98
C ALA A 331 7.87 -6.92 -4.70
N ALA A 332 6.72 -6.97 -5.37
CA ALA A 332 6.08 -5.83 -6.04
C ALA A 332 5.25 -4.92 -5.11
N LYS A 333 5.19 -5.24 -3.81
CA LYS A 333 4.29 -4.60 -2.82
C LYS A 333 4.51 -3.09 -2.63
N ASP A 334 5.73 -2.58 -2.86
CA ASP A 334 6.09 -1.17 -2.63
C ASP A 334 5.42 -0.15 -3.58
N VAL A 335 4.86 -0.57 -4.73
CA VAL A 335 4.44 0.40 -5.80
C VAL A 335 3.12 0.06 -6.52
N THR A 336 2.24 -0.79 -5.98
CA THR A 336 0.88 -0.98 -6.57
C THR A 336 -0.26 -0.93 -5.55
N TRP A 337 -1.10 0.11 -5.69
CA TRP A 337 -2.36 0.27 -4.98
C TRP A 337 -3.48 -0.45 -5.76
N ASN A 338 -3.92 -1.60 -5.26
CA ASN A 338 -5.17 -2.26 -5.68
C ASN A 338 -5.76 -3.04 -4.51
N ALA A 339 -7.08 -3.22 -4.47
CA ALA A 339 -7.84 -3.96 -3.45
C ALA A 339 -7.52 -5.47 -3.33
N PHE A 340 -6.47 -5.93 -4.02
CA PHE A 340 -6.04 -7.32 -4.07
C PHE A 340 -4.51 -7.45 -3.86
N ASN A 341 -3.91 -6.55 -3.07
CA ASN A 341 -2.52 -6.61 -2.63
C ASN A 341 -2.45 -7.23 -1.22
N ALA A 342 -1.85 -8.41 -1.09
CA ALA A 342 -1.79 -9.19 0.15
C ALA A 342 -0.96 -8.58 1.30
N SER A 343 -0.47 -7.34 1.16
CA SER A 343 0.08 -6.56 2.28
C SER A 343 -0.32 -5.09 2.25
N MET A 344 -1.56 -4.84 1.81
CA MET A 344 -2.32 -3.66 2.23
C MET A 344 -2.33 -3.53 3.77
N TYR A 345 -2.24 -2.30 4.27
CA TYR A 345 -2.60 -1.99 5.66
C TYR A 345 -4.05 -1.47 5.66
N PRO A 346 -5.01 -2.12 6.36
CA PRO A 346 -6.44 -1.73 6.34
C PRO A 346 -6.76 -0.35 6.93
N GLU A 347 -5.75 0.36 7.42
CA GLU A 347 -5.78 1.71 7.99
C GLU A 347 -5.46 2.79 6.95
N ASP A 348 -4.61 2.48 5.95
CA ASP A 348 -4.12 3.43 4.94
C ASP A 348 -5.02 3.54 3.71
N ILE A 349 -5.94 2.59 3.51
CA ILE A 349 -6.71 2.44 2.27
C ILE A 349 -8.11 1.87 2.51
N ASP A 350 -9.12 2.53 1.92
CA ASP A 350 -10.46 1.96 1.78
C ASP A 350 -10.45 0.95 0.62
N LEU A 351 -10.60 -0.33 0.95
CA LEU A 351 -10.38 -1.42 -0.01
C LEU A 351 -11.36 -1.38 -1.19
N PRO A 352 -12.68 -1.19 -0.99
CA PRO A 352 -13.61 -1.03 -2.10
C PRO A 352 -13.30 0.14 -3.03
N SER A 353 -12.91 1.31 -2.49
CA SER A 353 -12.50 2.46 -3.30
C SER A 353 -11.23 2.20 -4.13
N ALA A 354 -10.46 1.17 -3.81
CA ALA A 354 -9.25 0.74 -4.52
C ALA A 354 -9.46 -0.44 -5.49
N ALA A 355 -10.70 -0.91 -5.66
CA ALA A 355 -11.03 -2.02 -6.54
C ALA A 355 -11.32 -1.54 -7.98
N THR A 356 -10.70 -2.20 -8.97
CA THR A 356 -10.81 -1.83 -10.40
C THR A 356 -11.89 -2.60 -11.16
N CYS A 357 -12.40 -3.69 -10.57
CA CYS A 357 -13.51 -4.50 -11.06
C CYS A 357 -14.25 -5.11 -9.87
N THR A 358 -15.41 -5.73 -10.12
CA THR A 358 -16.19 -6.49 -9.13
C THR A 358 -16.71 -7.79 -9.74
N THR A 359 -17.01 -8.78 -8.90
CA THR A 359 -17.65 -10.05 -9.26
C THR A 359 -19.18 -9.96 -9.22
N CYS A 360 -19.76 -8.99 -8.49
CA CYS A 360 -21.21 -8.84 -8.35
C CYS A 360 -21.90 -8.43 -9.67
N THR A 361 -23.18 -8.78 -9.81
CA THR A 361 -24.01 -8.38 -10.97
C THR A 361 -24.31 -6.88 -11.02
N PHE A 362 -24.34 -6.20 -9.88
CA PHE A 362 -24.44 -4.74 -9.82
C PHE A 362 -23.05 -4.10 -10.02
N GLY A 363 -22.87 -3.39 -11.13
CA GLY A 363 -21.60 -2.79 -11.54
C GLY A 363 -21.11 -1.64 -10.66
N GLN A 364 -21.94 -1.14 -9.73
CA GLN A 364 -21.55 -0.15 -8.70
C GLN A 364 -21.08 -0.77 -7.38
N ASP A 365 -21.19 -2.08 -7.18
CA ASP A 365 -20.91 -2.72 -5.90
C ASP A 365 -19.48 -3.29 -5.85
N PHE A 366 -18.60 -2.68 -5.05
CA PHE A 366 -17.22 -3.11 -4.83
C PHE A 366 -17.00 -3.55 -3.38
N SER A 367 -18.08 -3.87 -2.66
CA SER A 367 -18.04 -4.30 -1.26
C SER A 367 -17.24 -5.60 -1.12
N ASN A 368 -16.59 -5.77 0.03
CA ASN A 368 -15.89 -7.01 0.34
C ASN A 368 -16.79 -7.95 1.15
N TYR A 369 -16.80 -9.22 0.76
CA TYR A 369 -17.61 -10.28 1.34
C TYR A 369 -16.73 -11.48 1.66
N TRP A 370 -16.69 -11.89 2.92
CA TRP A 370 -15.85 -13.01 3.33
C TRP A 370 -16.62 -14.01 4.18
N THR A 371 -16.26 -15.29 4.04
CA THR A 371 -16.67 -16.39 4.89
C THR A 371 -15.59 -17.48 4.80
N ALA A 372 -15.54 -18.39 5.77
CA ALA A 372 -14.53 -19.43 5.85
C ALA A 372 -14.67 -20.49 4.73
N VAL A 373 -13.62 -21.29 4.53
CA VAL A 373 -13.64 -22.41 3.57
C VAL A 373 -14.10 -23.68 4.27
N LEU A 374 -15.00 -24.42 3.64
CA LEU A 374 -15.50 -25.70 4.15
C LEU A 374 -14.73 -26.89 3.56
N PHE A 375 -14.42 -27.87 4.40
CA PHE A 375 -13.76 -29.12 4.05
C PHE A 375 -14.64 -30.32 4.42
N PHE A 376 -14.55 -31.40 3.65
CA PHE A 376 -15.05 -32.71 4.02
C PHE A 376 -13.91 -33.51 4.66
N ARG A 377 -14.14 -34.16 5.80
CA ARG A 377 -13.19 -35.06 6.46
C ARG A 377 -13.68 -36.50 6.32
N ALA A 378 -12.97 -37.30 5.53
CA ALA A 378 -13.26 -38.71 5.35
C ALA A 378 -12.88 -39.55 6.58
N ARG A 379 -13.47 -40.74 6.70
CA ARG A 379 -13.25 -41.71 7.79
C ARG A 379 -11.79 -42.14 7.99
N ASN A 380 -10.97 -42.09 6.94
CA ASN A 380 -9.52 -42.34 7.01
C ASN A 380 -8.74 -41.19 7.67
N GLY A 381 -9.37 -40.05 7.92
CA GLY A 381 -8.79 -38.85 8.52
C GLY A 381 -8.42 -37.72 7.53
N THR A 382 -8.39 -37.98 6.22
CA THR A 382 -7.98 -36.99 5.21
C THR A 382 -9.09 -35.98 4.88
N TYR A 383 -8.69 -34.77 4.49
CA TYR A 383 -9.57 -33.66 4.17
C TYR A 383 -9.66 -33.43 2.66
N HIS A 384 -10.80 -32.95 2.17
CA HIS A 384 -10.96 -32.44 0.80
C HIS A 384 -11.66 -31.09 0.87
N GLN A 385 -11.16 -30.08 0.15
CA GLN A 385 -11.88 -28.80 0.06
C GLN A 385 -13.23 -29.00 -0.66
N ILE A 386 -14.29 -28.38 -0.15
CA ILE A 386 -15.61 -28.39 -0.78
C ILE A 386 -15.73 -27.14 -1.65
N ALA A 387 -16.17 -27.32 -2.90
CA ALA A 387 -16.37 -26.21 -3.81
C ALA A 387 -17.59 -25.37 -3.40
N GLN A 388 -17.48 -24.05 -3.54
CA GLN A 388 -18.67 -23.18 -3.63
C GLN A 388 -19.23 -23.27 -5.05
N LYS A 389 -20.56 -23.22 -5.19
CA LYS A 389 -21.24 -23.16 -6.49
C LYS A 389 -22.25 -22.02 -6.56
N GLY A 390 -22.57 -21.62 -7.78
CA GLY A 390 -23.65 -20.69 -8.06
C GLY A 390 -24.98 -21.14 -7.46
N ASN A 391 -25.73 -20.19 -6.92
CA ASN A 391 -27.11 -20.39 -6.46
C ASN A 391 -28.06 -20.41 -7.67
N VAL A 392 -29.34 -20.67 -7.44
CA VAL A 392 -30.36 -20.66 -8.52
C VAL A 392 -30.39 -19.29 -9.20
N TYR A 393 -30.41 -19.28 -10.54
CA TYR A 393 -30.25 -18.11 -11.43
C TYR A 393 -28.84 -17.50 -11.50
N PHE A 394 -27.88 -18.02 -10.73
CA PHE A 394 -26.48 -17.60 -10.73
C PHE A 394 -25.52 -18.76 -11.06
N GLU A 395 -25.99 -19.77 -11.79
CA GLU A 395 -25.26 -21.01 -12.09
C GLU A 395 -24.00 -20.80 -12.96
N GLU A 396 -23.87 -19.65 -13.62
CA GLU A 396 -22.65 -19.27 -14.35
C GLU A 396 -21.52 -18.73 -13.45
N SER A 397 -21.75 -18.52 -12.14
CA SER A 397 -20.75 -17.97 -11.22
C SER A 397 -19.67 -19.00 -10.86
N ASN A 398 -18.40 -18.60 -10.97
CA ASN A 398 -17.25 -19.44 -10.60
C ASN A 398 -17.03 -19.51 -9.07
N GLY A 399 -18.05 -19.99 -8.34
CA GLY A 399 -18.08 -20.01 -6.87
C GLY A 399 -18.59 -18.70 -6.26
N GLY A 400 -18.17 -18.41 -5.02
CA GLY A 400 -18.63 -17.25 -4.26
C GLY A 400 -19.91 -17.50 -3.45
N MET A 401 -20.66 -16.43 -3.20
CA MET A 401 -21.90 -16.43 -2.41
C MET A 401 -22.94 -15.50 -3.04
N THR A 402 -24.22 -15.75 -2.75
CA THR A 402 -25.29 -14.82 -3.14
C THR A 402 -25.48 -13.80 -2.03
N VAL A 403 -25.28 -12.51 -2.35
CA VAL A 403 -25.46 -11.41 -1.41
C VAL A 403 -26.80 -10.74 -1.67
N TYR A 404 -27.62 -10.64 -0.62
CA TYR A 404 -28.89 -9.91 -0.63
C TYR A 404 -28.75 -8.64 0.19
N TYR A 405 -29.28 -7.55 -0.37
CA TYR A 405 -29.56 -6.29 0.33
C TYR A 405 -31.07 -6.08 0.31
N THR A 406 -31.74 -6.16 1.45
CA THR A 406 -33.20 -5.98 1.54
C THR A 406 -33.53 -4.75 2.37
N ALA A 407 -34.38 -3.87 1.83
CA ALA A 407 -34.77 -2.62 2.48
C ALA A 407 -35.73 -2.85 3.66
N SER A 408 -37.00 -3.19 3.38
CA SER A 408 -38.00 -3.54 4.39
C SER A 408 -39.23 -4.17 3.75
N TYR A 409 -39.70 -5.29 4.30
CA TYR A 409 -40.97 -5.90 3.88
C TYR A 409 -42.22 -5.10 4.29
N ASN A 410 -42.05 -4.10 5.17
CA ASN A 410 -43.14 -3.29 5.73
C ASN A 410 -43.10 -1.82 5.25
N ASN A 411 -42.45 -1.53 4.11
CA ASN A 411 -42.28 -0.18 3.53
C ASN A 411 -41.66 0.86 4.50
N THR A 412 -40.86 0.43 5.49
CA THR A 412 -40.14 1.36 6.36
C THR A 412 -38.79 1.73 5.74
N THR A 413 -38.53 3.02 5.53
CA THR A 413 -37.24 3.52 5.04
C THR A 413 -36.06 3.01 5.88
N VAL A 414 -34.96 2.65 5.21
CA VAL A 414 -33.68 2.29 5.85
C VAL A 414 -32.58 3.24 5.36
N THR A 415 -31.56 3.43 6.20
CA THR A 415 -30.34 4.15 5.84
C THR A 415 -29.31 3.16 5.32
N ALA A 416 -28.89 3.29 4.07
CA ALA A 416 -27.82 2.49 3.51
C ALA A 416 -26.50 2.68 4.29
N PHE A 417 -25.65 1.65 4.25
CA PHE A 417 -24.29 1.72 4.78
C PHE A 417 -23.49 2.84 4.09
N LYS A 418 -22.42 3.32 4.75
CA LYS A 418 -21.65 4.51 4.32
C LYS A 418 -20.18 4.15 4.05
N PRO A 419 -19.43 4.93 3.25
CA PRO A 419 -18.00 4.68 3.00
C PRO A 419 -17.22 4.50 4.31
N GLY A 420 -16.43 3.42 4.41
CA GLY A 420 -15.73 3.03 5.63
C GLY A 420 -16.56 2.19 6.63
N PHE A 421 -17.83 1.87 6.33
CA PHE A 421 -18.63 0.98 7.18
C PHE A 421 -18.17 -0.48 7.07
N ARG A 422 -17.99 -1.15 8.22
CA ARG A 422 -17.53 -2.55 8.30
C ARG A 422 -18.30 -3.28 9.40
N MET A 423 -18.67 -4.55 9.19
CA MET A 423 -19.26 -5.37 10.26
C MET A 423 -18.94 -6.86 10.11
N ILE A 424 -18.85 -7.56 11.24
CA ILE A 424 -18.70 -9.03 11.31
C ILE A 424 -19.93 -9.63 12.01
N VAL A 425 -20.38 -10.78 11.52
CA VAL A 425 -21.40 -11.60 12.19
C VAL A 425 -20.84 -13.00 12.43
N GLY A 426 -21.10 -13.57 13.60
CA GLY A 426 -20.50 -14.84 14.04
C GLY A 426 -19.19 -14.66 14.82
N ASP A 427 -18.57 -15.78 15.19
CA ASP A 427 -17.34 -15.82 15.99
C ASP A 427 -16.63 -17.19 15.79
N PRO A 428 -15.43 -17.25 15.18
CA PRO A 428 -14.72 -18.50 14.88
C PRO A 428 -14.32 -19.33 16.10
N THR A 429 -14.44 -18.80 17.32
CA THR A 429 -14.07 -19.52 18.56
C THR A 429 -15.21 -20.38 19.11
N LEU A 430 -16.44 -20.19 18.65
CA LEU A 430 -17.60 -20.88 19.25
C LEU A 430 -17.66 -22.36 18.87
N ARG A 431 -17.94 -23.21 19.87
CA ARG A 431 -18.08 -24.67 19.73
C ARG A 431 -19.31 -25.23 20.47
N THR A 432 -20.18 -24.37 20.99
CA THR A 432 -21.41 -24.76 21.70
C THR A 432 -22.64 -24.13 21.05
N ARG A 433 -23.79 -24.77 21.25
CA ARG A 433 -25.08 -24.26 20.77
C ARG A 433 -25.53 -23.04 21.56
N GLU A 434 -25.23 -23.04 22.85
CA GLU A 434 -25.61 -22.01 23.82
C GLU A 434 -24.93 -20.67 23.50
N ASP A 435 -23.66 -20.69 23.09
CA ASP A 435 -22.97 -19.49 22.64
C ASP A 435 -23.45 -19.03 21.25
N ALA A 436 -23.66 -19.97 20.32
CA ALA A 436 -24.10 -19.68 18.95
C ALA A 436 -25.47 -18.99 18.90
N LEU A 437 -26.37 -19.31 19.84
CA LEU A 437 -27.68 -18.68 19.99
C LEU A 437 -27.64 -17.14 20.15
N ARG A 438 -26.48 -16.54 20.46
CA ARG A 438 -26.33 -15.07 20.47
C ARG A 438 -26.46 -14.46 19.07
N TYR A 439 -26.15 -15.22 18.02
CA TYR A 439 -26.33 -14.83 16.62
C TYR A 439 -27.63 -15.45 16.07
N ARG A 440 -28.71 -14.69 16.06
CA ARG A 440 -30.08 -15.21 15.88
C ARG A 440 -30.34 -15.98 14.58
N GLN A 441 -29.54 -15.76 13.54
CA GLN A 441 -29.79 -16.24 12.17
C GLN A 441 -28.50 -16.63 11.43
N LEU A 442 -27.56 -17.31 12.11
CA LEU A 442 -26.47 -18.06 11.47
C LEU A 442 -26.86 -19.54 11.44
N THR A 443 -27.15 -20.07 10.25
CA THR A 443 -27.78 -21.39 10.12
C THR A 443 -27.29 -22.15 8.89
N TYR A 444 -27.65 -23.42 8.81
CA TYR A 444 -27.43 -24.30 7.67
C TYR A 444 -28.75 -24.79 7.10
N THR A 445 -28.77 -25.14 5.81
CA THR A 445 -29.90 -25.81 5.15
C THR A 445 -29.39 -26.95 4.29
N CYS A 446 -29.84 -28.18 4.60
CA CYS A 446 -29.52 -29.37 3.83
C CYS A 446 -30.41 -29.44 2.57
N LEU A 447 -29.87 -29.02 1.42
CA LEU A 447 -30.66 -28.83 0.20
C LEU A 447 -31.11 -30.18 -0.36
N GLN A 448 -32.41 -30.44 -0.33
CA GLN A 448 -33.04 -31.61 -0.97
C GLN A 448 -33.17 -31.41 -2.49
N ASN A 449 -33.23 -30.15 -2.90
CA ASN A 449 -33.14 -29.64 -4.26
C ASN A 449 -32.69 -28.15 -4.19
N PRO A 450 -32.25 -27.51 -5.29
CA PRO A 450 -31.73 -26.14 -5.25
C PRO A 450 -32.70 -25.06 -4.71
N LEU A 451 -34.01 -25.31 -4.73
CA LEU A 451 -35.05 -24.39 -4.22
C LEU A 451 -35.38 -24.61 -2.73
N THR A 452 -34.66 -25.48 -2.02
CA THR A 452 -34.89 -25.73 -0.59
C THR A 452 -34.50 -24.50 0.22
N ARG A 453 -35.43 -23.98 1.05
CA ARG A 453 -35.26 -22.79 1.91
C ARG A 453 -35.98 -22.93 3.26
N THR A 454 -36.10 -24.15 3.77
CA THR A 454 -36.80 -24.47 5.02
C THR A 454 -36.00 -25.49 5.84
N ASN A 455 -36.36 -25.67 7.11
CA ASN A 455 -35.67 -26.53 8.08
C ASN A 455 -34.21 -26.10 8.33
N GLU A 456 -34.02 -24.82 8.65
CA GLU A 456 -32.72 -24.27 9.07
C GLU A 456 -32.25 -24.87 10.41
N THR A 457 -30.97 -25.27 10.49
CA THR A 457 -30.32 -25.80 11.70
C THR A 457 -29.17 -24.89 12.17
N LEU A 458 -28.84 -24.90 13.47
CA LEU A 458 -27.67 -24.17 14.00
C LEU A 458 -26.37 -24.99 13.85
N ASP A 459 -26.49 -26.32 13.86
CA ASP A 459 -25.42 -27.28 13.61
C ASP A 459 -25.44 -27.80 12.17
N MET A 460 -24.29 -28.33 11.73
CA MET A 460 -24.12 -28.91 10.40
C MET A 460 -25.03 -30.13 10.17
N PRO A 461 -25.60 -30.30 8.95
CA PRO A 461 -26.37 -31.49 8.56
C PRO A 461 -25.69 -32.83 8.85
N LYS A 462 -26.42 -33.73 9.52
CA LYS A 462 -25.98 -35.09 9.91
C LYS A 462 -26.40 -36.19 8.92
N GLU A 463 -26.99 -35.79 7.80
CA GLU A 463 -27.40 -36.67 6.71
C GLU A 463 -26.91 -36.08 5.37
N PRO A 464 -26.59 -36.92 4.37
CA PRO A 464 -26.23 -36.47 3.02
C PRO A 464 -27.26 -35.51 2.41
N CYS A 465 -26.80 -34.45 1.75
CA CYS A 465 -27.65 -33.39 1.20
C CYS A 465 -27.68 -33.47 -0.34
N PRO A 466 -28.80 -33.90 -0.96
CA PRO A 466 -28.86 -34.22 -2.39
C PRO A 466 -28.43 -33.10 -3.36
N ALA A 467 -28.56 -31.83 -2.97
CA ALA A 467 -28.17 -30.67 -3.77
C ALA A 467 -27.05 -29.82 -3.13
N GLY A 468 -26.46 -30.25 -2.02
CA GLY A 468 -25.42 -29.52 -1.27
C GLY A 468 -25.91 -28.92 0.05
N ILE A 469 -25.04 -28.15 0.71
CA ILE A 469 -25.36 -27.44 1.97
C ILE A 469 -25.33 -25.94 1.71
N MET A 470 -26.39 -25.25 2.08
CA MET A 470 -26.41 -23.79 2.14
C MET A 470 -26.03 -23.33 3.54
N ALA A 471 -25.03 -22.46 3.67
CA ALA A 471 -24.80 -21.68 4.89
C ALA A 471 -25.45 -20.30 4.75
N ASN A 472 -26.21 -19.92 5.77
CA ASN A 472 -26.99 -18.69 5.83
C ASN A 472 -26.35 -17.73 6.83
N LEU A 473 -26.02 -16.51 6.40
CA LEU A 473 -25.41 -15.49 7.27
C LEU A 473 -26.21 -14.19 7.22
N ARG A 474 -27.17 -14.02 8.14
CA ARG A 474 -28.00 -12.80 8.25
C ARG A 474 -27.41 -11.87 9.32
N PHE A 475 -26.96 -10.71 8.85
CA PHE A 475 -26.31 -9.70 9.69
C PHE A 475 -27.31 -8.92 10.57
N PRO A 476 -26.82 -8.24 11.62
CA PRO A 476 -27.55 -7.16 12.32
C PRO A 476 -28.22 -6.15 11.37
N THR A 477 -29.37 -5.58 11.79
CA THR A 477 -30.18 -4.64 10.97
C THR A 477 -30.47 -3.30 11.67
N CYS A 478 -29.77 -3.04 12.77
CA CYS A 478 -29.90 -1.82 13.58
C CYS A 478 -28.51 -1.25 13.85
N TRP A 479 -28.32 0.05 13.68
CA TRP A 479 -27.05 0.76 13.79
C TRP A 479 -27.13 1.90 14.81
N ASP A 480 -26.03 2.16 15.55
CA ASP A 480 -25.94 3.25 16.53
C ASP A 480 -26.08 4.66 15.91
N GLY A 481 -25.90 4.78 14.60
CA GLY A 481 -26.01 6.04 13.85
C GLY A 481 -24.76 6.93 13.89
N VAL A 482 -23.68 6.46 14.53
CA VAL A 482 -22.48 7.23 14.87
C VAL A 482 -21.21 6.54 14.37
N ASN A 483 -20.97 5.29 14.77
CA ASN A 483 -19.72 4.58 14.52
C ASN A 483 -19.84 3.72 13.25
N LEU A 484 -19.04 4.03 12.23
CA LEU A 484 -19.02 3.25 10.99
C LEU A 484 -18.35 1.87 11.16
N ASP A 485 -17.47 1.78 12.14
CA ASP A 485 -16.78 0.55 12.55
C ASP A 485 -16.52 0.66 14.06
N SER A 486 -16.46 -0.47 14.75
CA SER A 486 -16.11 -0.57 16.18
C SER A 486 -14.83 -1.40 16.36
N PRO A 487 -14.10 -1.29 17.49
CA PRO A 487 -12.85 -2.02 17.69
C PRO A 487 -12.97 -3.56 17.70
N ASP A 488 -14.20 -4.08 17.71
CA ASP A 488 -14.58 -5.49 17.62
C ASP A 488 -15.37 -5.83 16.34
N HIS A 489 -15.54 -4.85 15.44
CA HIS A 489 -16.34 -4.92 14.20
C HIS A 489 -17.80 -5.36 14.38
N ALA A 490 -18.35 -5.33 15.61
CA ALA A 490 -19.70 -5.84 15.91
C ALA A 490 -20.52 -4.94 16.84
N SER A 491 -19.93 -4.31 17.86
CA SER A 491 -20.68 -3.58 18.90
C SER A 491 -21.36 -2.27 18.49
N HIS A 492 -21.11 -1.76 17.27
CA HIS A 492 -21.82 -0.61 16.69
C HIS A 492 -23.12 -1.01 15.96
N VAL A 493 -23.40 -2.30 15.81
CA VAL A 493 -24.64 -2.86 15.23
C VAL A 493 -25.34 -3.85 16.15
N SER A 494 -26.64 -4.03 15.95
CA SER A 494 -27.45 -4.97 16.73
C SER A 494 -28.59 -5.60 15.92
N TYR A 495 -29.07 -6.75 16.39
CA TYR A 495 -30.34 -7.32 15.92
C TYR A 495 -31.52 -6.53 16.53
N PRO A 496 -32.73 -6.58 15.92
CA PRO A 496 -33.94 -6.02 16.52
C PRO A 496 -34.16 -6.52 17.95
N GLU A 497 -34.59 -5.66 18.86
CA GLU A 497 -34.76 -5.99 20.28
C GLU A 497 -35.67 -7.21 20.46
N SER A 498 -36.79 -7.21 19.72
CA SER A 498 -37.71 -8.34 19.60
C SER A 498 -38.05 -8.66 18.14
N GLY A 499 -38.46 -9.90 17.87
CA GLY A 499 -38.76 -10.37 16.52
C GLY A 499 -37.52 -10.52 15.63
N THR A 500 -37.73 -10.35 14.32
CA THR A 500 -36.74 -10.48 13.25
C THR A 500 -36.93 -9.37 12.21
N PHE A 501 -36.03 -9.28 11.23
CA PHE A 501 -36.14 -8.31 10.13
C PHE A 501 -37.40 -8.53 9.27
N GLU A 502 -37.73 -9.78 8.97
CA GLU A 502 -38.88 -10.16 8.14
C GLU A 502 -40.21 -9.75 8.80
N ASN A 503 -40.25 -9.76 10.13
CA ASN A 503 -41.39 -9.30 10.93
C ASN A 503 -41.33 -7.80 11.26
N GLY A 504 -40.32 -7.07 10.75
CA GLY A 504 -40.15 -5.63 10.92
C GLY A 504 -39.82 -5.17 12.35
N GLY A 505 -39.13 -6.01 13.13
CA GLY A 505 -38.90 -5.83 14.57
C GLY A 505 -38.28 -4.46 14.96
N PRO A 506 -38.58 -3.94 16.17
CA PRO A 506 -38.05 -2.65 16.62
C PRO A 506 -36.54 -2.74 16.87
N CYS A 507 -35.80 -1.71 16.46
CA CYS A 507 -34.40 -1.56 16.86
C CYS A 507 -34.32 -1.06 18.31
N PRO A 508 -33.33 -1.52 19.10
CA PRO A 508 -33.15 -1.07 20.47
C PRO A 508 -32.74 0.41 20.49
N SER A 509 -33.00 1.10 21.60
CA SER A 509 -32.70 2.55 21.76
C SER A 509 -31.22 2.90 21.66
N THR A 510 -30.31 1.92 21.82
CA THR A 510 -28.86 2.05 21.59
C THR A 510 -28.47 2.01 20.12
N HIS A 511 -29.32 1.45 19.25
CA HIS A 511 -29.07 1.26 17.82
C HIS A 511 -30.26 1.77 16.98
N PRO A 512 -30.61 3.06 17.08
CA PRO A 512 -31.91 3.56 16.59
C PRO A 512 -32.05 3.61 15.06
N VAL A 513 -30.97 3.48 14.28
CA VAL A 513 -31.01 3.61 12.83
C VAL A 513 -31.26 2.23 12.19
N ARG A 514 -32.34 2.10 11.42
CA ARG A 514 -32.58 0.92 10.57
C ARG A 514 -31.65 0.95 9.36
N ILE A 515 -30.96 -0.16 9.13
CA ILE A 515 -30.08 -0.39 7.97
C ILE A 515 -30.60 -1.59 7.16
N PRO A 516 -30.20 -1.77 5.89
CA PRO A 516 -30.62 -2.93 5.09
C PRO A 516 -30.27 -4.25 5.76
N GLN A 517 -31.11 -5.28 5.59
CA GLN A 517 -30.70 -6.64 5.87
C GLN A 517 -29.67 -7.05 4.82
N LEU A 518 -28.40 -7.14 5.24
CA LEU A 518 -27.38 -7.89 4.52
C LEU A 518 -27.54 -9.38 4.86
N PHE A 519 -27.58 -10.23 3.83
CA PHE A 519 -27.72 -11.67 3.98
C PHE A 519 -26.87 -12.40 2.93
N TYR A 520 -26.05 -13.36 3.36
CA TYR A 520 -25.32 -14.25 2.46
C TYR A 520 -25.98 -15.64 2.41
N GLU A 521 -26.26 -16.14 1.20
CA GLU A 521 -26.46 -17.57 0.93
C GLU A 521 -25.20 -18.15 0.26
N VAL A 522 -24.48 -19.01 0.97
CA VAL A 522 -23.24 -19.68 0.49
C VAL A 522 -23.55 -21.13 0.19
N ILE A 523 -23.48 -21.54 -1.09
CA ILE A 523 -23.84 -22.91 -1.50
C ILE A 523 -22.58 -23.78 -1.62
N TRP A 524 -22.38 -24.68 -0.67
CA TRP A 524 -21.31 -25.68 -0.67
C TRP A 524 -21.75 -26.94 -1.41
N ASP A 525 -21.00 -27.35 -2.43
CA ASP A 525 -21.30 -28.54 -3.20
C ASP A 525 -20.81 -29.82 -2.52
N THR A 526 -21.53 -30.23 -1.48
CA THR A 526 -21.25 -31.49 -0.76
C THR A 526 -21.66 -32.73 -1.55
N THR A 527 -22.20 -32.59 -2.77
CA THR A 527 -22.79 -33.72 -3.51
C THR A 527 -21.81 -34.84 -3.89
N PRO A 528 -20.51 -34.61 -4.14
CA PRO A 528 -19.53 -35.70 -4.30
C PRO A 528 -19.32 -36.54 -3.03
N PHE A 529 -19.59 -35.96 -1.85
CA PHE A 529 -19.31 -36.55 -0.53
C PHE A 529 -20.55 -37.15 0.13
N ASN A 530 -21.61 -37.42 -0.63
CA ASN A 530 -22.86 -37.97 -0.12
C ASN A 530 -22.82 -39.50 0.17
N ASP A 531 -21.69 -40.19 -0.09
CA ASP A 531 -21.53 -41.60 0.31
C ASP A 531 -21.29 -41.73 1.82
N LYS A 532 -22.29 -42.23 2.54
CA LYS A 532 -22.26 -42.40 3.99
C LYS A 532 -21.27 -43.46 4.49
N SER A 533 -20.64 -44.24 3.59
CA SER A 533 -19.51 -45.11 3.95
C SER A 533 -18.19 -44.37 4.14
N GLU A 534 -18.04 -43.16 3.59
CA GLU A 534 -16.89 -42.27 3.86
C GLU A 534 -17.07 -41.44 5.14
N TRP A 535 -18.28 -41.37 5.69
CA TRP A 535 -18.61 -40.58 6.89
C TRP A 535 -18.15 -41.26 8.20
N PRO A 536 -18.00 -40.52 9.31
CA PRO A 536 -17.69 -41.08 10.64
C PRO A 536 -18.64 -42.20 11.11
N GLU A 537 -18.08 -43.20 11.79
CA GLU A 537 -18.83 -44.39 12.27
C GLU A 537 -19.68 -44.13 13.52
N ASP A 538 -19.43 -43.04 14.23
CA ASP A 538 -20.21 -42.60 15.39
C ASP A 538 -21.50 -41.84 15.02
N GLY A 539 -21.73 -41.62 13.71
CA GLY A 539 -22.86 -40.83 13.21
C GLY A 539 -22.67 -39.31 13.35
N SER A 540 -21.45 -38.84 13.64
CA SER A 540 -21.11 -37.43 13.55
C SER A 540 -21.04 -36.95 12.09
N GLN A 541 -21.16 -35.64 11.93
CA GLN A 541 -21.13 -34.97 10.62
C GLN A 541 -19.67 -34.74 10.16
N PRO A 542 -19.34 -34.86 8.87
CA PRO A 542 -17.96 -34.89 8.37
C PRO A 542 -17.40 -33.51 7.98
N PHE A 543 -18.19 -32.44 8.05
CA PHE A 543 -17.83 -31.12 7.54
C PHE A 543 -17.05 -30.32 8.57
N VAL A 544 -15.97 -29.69 8.12
CA VAL A 544 -14.99 -28.98 8.97
C VAL A 544 -14.69 -27.62 8.37
N TRP A 545 -14.79 -26.56 9.16
CA TRP A 545 -14.35 -25.24 8.72
C TRP A 545 -12.83 -25.13 8.69
N SER A 546 -12.28 -24.25 7.84
CA SER A 546 -10.83 -24.07 7.65
C SER A 546 -10.03 -23.71 8.90
N TYR A 547 -10.68 -23.20 9.95
CA TYR A 547 -10.11 -22.94 11.28
C TYR A 547 -10.34 -24.08 12.30
N GLY A 548 -10.66 -25.28 11.83
CA GLY A 548 -10.71 -26.52 12.60
C GLY A 548 -12.01 -26.81 13.36
N ASP A 549 -13.07 -26.00 13.19
CA ASP A 549 -14.37 -26.26 13.82
C ASP A 549 -15.10 -27.43 13.16
N VAL A 550 -15.33 -28.49 13.95
CA VAL A 550 -16.10 -29.71 13.59
C VAL A 550 -17.54 -29.68 14.12
N THR A 551 -17.96 -28.60 14.77
CA THR A 551 -19.31 -28.43 15.34
C THR A 551 -20.22 -27.62 14.42
N GLY A 552 -19.65 -26.70 13.65
CA GLY A 552 -20.37 -25.75 12.80
C GLY A 552 -20.83 -24.48 13.53
N TYR A 553 -20.66 -24.39 14.85
CA TYR A 553 -21.10 -23.24 15.65
C TYR A 553 -20.21 -22.00 15.48
N GLY A 554 -18.98 -22.14 14.97
CA GLY A 554 -18.08 -21.01 14.72
C GLY A 554 -18.36 -20.23 13.44
N ASN A 555 -19.46 -20.53 12.73
CA ASN A 555 -19.84 -19.89 11.47
C ASN A 555 -19.76 -18.36 11.59
N HIS A 556 -19.14 -17.71 10.61
CA HIS A 556 -19.02 -16.26 10.58
C HIS A 556 -18.84 -15.74 9.14
N GLY A 557 -19.13 -14.45 9.00
CA GLY A 557 -18.95 -13.73 7.75
C GLY A 557 -18.69 -12.25 8.00
N ASP A 558 -17.84 -11.68 7.16
CA ASP A 558 -17.36 -10.32 7.28
C ASP A 558 -17.90 -9.47 6.13
N TYR A 559 -18.09 -8.18 6.39
CA TYR A 559 -18.57 -7.21 5.43
C TYR A 559 -17.77 -5.91 5.48
N MET A 560 -17.40 -5.38 4.31
CA MET A 560 -16.87 -4.02 4.14
C MET A 560 -17.66 -3.31 3.04
N PHE A 561 -18.34 -2.21 3.38
CA PHE A 561 -19.20 -1.50 2.42
C PHE A 561 -18.41 -0.86 1.28
N GLY A 562 -18.87 -1.09 0.05
CA GLY A 562 -18.18 -0.66 -1.16
C GLY A 562 -19.04 -0.20 -2.32
N TRP A 563 -20.29 0.19 -2.09
CA TRP A 563 -21.12 0.72 -3.18
C TRP A 563 -20.69 2.13 -3.59
N LYS A 564 -20.63 2.38 -4.89
CA LYS A 564 -20.23 3.68 -5.46
C LYS A 564 -21.30 4.75 -5.28
N GLY A 565 -21.01 5.72 -4.41
CA GLY A 565 -21.90 6.85 -4.14
C GLY A 565 -23.23 6.40 -3.55
N ASP A 566 -24.31 7.07 -3.94
CA ASP A 566 -25.65 6.83 -3.38
C ASP A 566 -26.35 5.58 -3.95
N ALA A 567 -25.67 4.76 -4.77
CA ALA A 567 -26.25 3.64 -5.50
C ALA A 567 -27.00 2.63 -4.61
N LEU A 568 -26.47 2.31 -3.42
CA LEU A 568 -27.19 1.43 -2.48
C LEU A 568 -28.43 2.12 -1.88
N GLN A 569 -28.38 3.41 -1.56
CA GLN A 569 -29.55 4.13 -1.04
C GLN A 569 -30.65 4.20 -2.10
N ILE A 570 -30.30 4.50 -3.35
CA ILE A 570 -31.21 4.43 -4.50
C ILE A 570 -31.86 3.04 -4.56
N ALA A 571 -31.07 1.96 -4.42
CA ALA A 571 -31.59 0.59 -4.46
C ALA A 571 -32.58 0.27 -3.34
N MET A 572 -32.38 0.84 -2.15
CA MET A 572 -33.27 0.67 -0.99
C MET A 572 -34.53 1.54 -1.11
N ASP A 573 -34.42 2.74 -1.66
CA ASP A 573 -35.53 3.69 -1.85
C ASP A 573 -36.46 3.27 -3.00
N THR A 574 -35.94 2.65 -4.06
CA THR A 574 -36.76 2.03 -5.13
C THR A 574 -37.23 0.62 -4.78
N ASN A 575 -36.67 0.01 -3.73
CA ASN A 575 -36.91 -1.37 -3.30
C ASN A 575 -36.67 -2.39 -4.44
N CYS A 576 -35.47 -2.34 -5.03
CA CYS A 576 -35.00 -3.26 -6.07
C CYS A 576 -35.24 -4.74 -5.68
N ASN A 577 -35.63 -5.57 -6.64
CA ASN A 577 -35.87 -7.00 -6.43
C ASN A 577 -35.16 -7.85 -7.49
N GLY A 578 -34.28 -8.75 -7.06
CA GLY A 578 -33.40 -9.54 -7.94
C GLY A 578 -32.13 -8.80 -8.36
N ASP A 579 -31.41 -9.33 -9.36
CA ASP A 579 -30.16 -8.78 -9.91
C ASP A 579 -30.36 -7.61 -10.89
N ARG A 580 -31.61 -7.18 -11.10
CA ARG A 580 -31.99 -6.14 -12.08
C ARG A 580 -32.72 -5.01 -11.40
N CYS A 581 -32.14 -3.81 -11.46
CA CYS A 581 -32.83 -2.58 -11.09
C CYS A 581 -32.60 -1.51 -12.16
N PRO A 582 -33.64 -0.86 -12.72
CA PRO A 582 -33.50 0.10 -13.81
C PRO A 582 -32.58 1.29 -13.52
N GLU A 583 -32.42 1.63 -12.24
CA GLU A 583 -31.61 2.76 -11.75
C GLU A 583 -30.12 2.40 -11.55
N LEU A 584 -29.74 1.13 -11.72
CA LEU A 584 -28.39 0.60 -11.43
C LEU A 584 -27.70 0.05 -12.69
N GLU A 585 -26.37 -0.07 -12.64
CA GLU A 585 -25.58 -0.69 -13.72
C GLU A 585 -25.61 -2.20 -13.53
N TYR A 586 -26.03 -2.94 -14.56
CA TYR A 586 -25.90 -4.39 -14.59
C TYR A 586 -24.62 -4.80 -15.34
N GLN A 587 -23.90 -5.79 -14.82
CA GLN A 587 -22.89 -6.54 -15.56
C GLN A 587 -23.15 -8.05 -15.57
N GLU A 588 -22.82 -8.69 -16.69
CA GLU A 588 -22.94 -10.14 -16.87
C GLU A 588 -22.02 -10.91 -15.93
N ILE A 589 -22.50 -12.06 -15.41
CA ILE A 589 -21.72 -12.96 -14.54
C ILE A 589 -20.39 -13.37 -15.20
N ARG A 590 -20.39 -13.59 -16.53
CA ARG A 590 -19.18 -13.90 -17.31
C ARG A 590 -18.12 -12.80 -17.32
N LYS A 591 -18.52 -11.53 -17.12
CA LYS A 591 -17.62 -10.38 -16.91
C LYS A 591 -17.16 -10.33 -15.46
N GLY A 592 -18.05 -10.58 -14.50
CA GLY A 592 -17.71 -10.73 -13.08
C GLY A 592 -16.65 -11.80 -12.82
N ASN A 593 -16.80 -12.99 -13.41
CA ASN A 593 -15.84 -14.11 -13.34
C ASN A 593 -14.42 -13.76 -13.82
N GLN A 594 -14.26 -12.73 -14.65
CA GLN A 594 -12.94 -12.25 -15.11
C GLN A 594 -12.25 -11.34 -14.06
N CYS A 595 -13.01 -10.84 -13.07
CA CYS A 595 -12.48 -10.12 -11.91
C CYS A 595 -11.95 -11.09 -10.84
N THR A 596 -11.05 -11.98 -11.23
CA THR A 596 -10.46 -13.00 -10.35
C THR A 596 -8.94 -12.87 -10.29
N LYS A 597 -8.37 -13.11 -9.10
CA LYS A 597 -6.91 -13.22 -8.93
C LYS A 597 -6.51 -14.68 -9.15
N LYS A 598 -5.36 -14.87 -9.82
CA LYS A 598 -4.68 -16.18 -9.82
C LYS A 598 -4.20 -16.50 -8.40
N PRO A 599 -4.19 -17.78 -7.99
CA PRO A 599 -3.50 -18.20 -6.77
C PRO A 599 -2.04 -17.71 -6.78
N THR A 600 -1.58 -17.16 -5.66
CA THR A 600 -0.20 -16.68 -5.47
C THR A 600 0.65 -17.67 -4.65
N VAL A 601 0.03 -18.70 -4.08
CA VAL A 601 0.68 -19.80 -3.37
C VAL A 601 0.29 -21.10 -4.09
N GLU A 602 1.29 -21.92 -4.42
CA GLU A 602 1.07 -23.24 -5.04
C GLU A 602 0.77 -24.30 -3.97
N GLU A 603 -0.45 -24.27 -3.43
CA GLU A 603 -0.98 -25.30 -2.53
C GLU A 603 -1.96 -26.20 -3.30
N ASN A 604 -1.81 -27.53 -3.19
CA ASN A 604 -2.67 -28.47 -3.91
C ASN A 604 -4.01 -28.72 -3.20
N LEU A 605 -4.85 -27.67 -3.15
CA LEU A 605 -6.21 -27.71 -2.59
C LEU A 605 -7.20 -28.55 -3.44
N SER A 606 -6.74 -29.13 -4.56
CA SER A 606 -7.57 -29.84 -5.55
C SER A 606 -7.71 -31.35 -5.32
N GLY A 607 -7.07 -31.89 -4.28
CA GLY A 607 -7.14 -33.30 -3.91
C GLY A 607 -7.23 -33.50 -2.41
N TRP A 608 -7.03 -34.75 -1.97
CA TRP A 608 -7.03 -35.11 -0.56
C TRP A 608 -5.77 -34.60 0.16
N LEU A 609 -5.99 -34.03 1.35
CA LEU A 609 -4.96 -33.46 2.24
C LEU A 609 -4.85 -34.30 3.52
N GLU A 610 -3.64 -34.44 4.07
CA GLU A 610 -3.41 -35.14 5.34
C GLU A 610 -3.76 -34.26 6.56
N GLU A 611 -3.67 -32.93 6.42
CA GLU A 611 -4.02 -31.93 7.43
C GLU A 611 -4.77 -30.74 6.80
N LEU A 612 -5.32 -29.84 7.63
CA LEU A 612 -5.95 -28.60 7.14
C LEU A 612 -4.88 -27.57 6.74
N PRO A 613 -5.09 -26.80 5.66
CA PRO A 613 -4.20 -25.70 5.24
C PRO A 613 -3.84 -24.76 6.39
N GLY A 614 -2.56 -24.35 6.42
CA GLY A 614 -2.01 -23.52 7.50
C GLY A 614 -1.82 -24.22 8.85
N GLY A 615 -2.02 -25.56 8.93
CA GLY A 615 -1.82 -26.34 10.15
C GLY A 615 -2.93 -26.15 11.20
N ALA A 616 -4.12 -25.74 10.77
CA ALA A 616 -5.26 -25.47 11.66
C ALA A 616 -5.63 -26.72 12.49
N GLN A 617 -5.61 -26.58 13.81
CA GLN A 617 -5.92 -27.68 14.72
C GLN A 617 -7.44 -27.90 14.78
N ILE A 618 -7.86 -29.16 14.60
CA ILE A 618 -9.23 -29.58 14.87
C ILE A 618 -9.58 -29.22 16.32
N THR A 619 -10.77 -28.65 16.52
CA THR A 619 -11.27 -28.22 17.84
C THR A 619 -12.73 -28.56 18.01
N ASP A 620 -13.05 -29.41 18.99
CA ASP A 620 -14.42 -29.80 19.34
C ASP A 620 -15.04 -28.94 20.47
N ALA A 621 -16.25 -29.29 20.91
CA ALA A 621 -16.98 -28.65 22.02
C ALA A 621 -16.28 -28.69 23.40
N ARG A 622 -15.10 -29.33 23.50
CA ARG A 622 -14.26 -29.42 24.71
C ARG A 622 -12.94 -28.66 24.53
N GLY A 623 -12.74 -27.96 23.40
CA GLY A 623 -11.50 -27.25 23.08
C GLY A 623 -10.30 -28.18 22.86
N LYS A 624 -10.55 -29.37 22.31
CA LYS A 624 -9.56 -30.42 22.02
C LYS A 624 -9.53 -30.80 20.54
#